data_AF-A0A803KY43-F1
#
_entry.id   AF-A0A803KY43-F1
#
_cell.length_a   1.000
_cell.length_b   1.000
_cell.length_c   1.000
_cell.angle_alpha   90.00
_cell.angle_beta   90.00
_cell.angle_gamma   90.00
#
_symmetry.space_group_name_H-M   'P 1'
#
loop_
_entity.id
_entity.type
_entity.pdbx_description
1 polymer ?
#
loop_
_entity_poly.entity_id
_entity_poly.type
_entity_poly.pdbx_seq_one_letter_code
_entity_poly.pdbx_strand_id
1 'polypeptide(L)'
;MSDLDKGKVLYFKFIRPETKTPGGLLVQSVLTSYYKNNYLKNQHYDDPYNINTSPHEAIVCLDYFQSMYTQMLCGLYNRHEVLRIGAAFASGLLRAIRFLQVHFTDLCHDINTGTLSSIITNLGIRTCMSKIMRPDPELAEFIVHACKDDNWEGIIKRIWPNTKYLDVIVTGSMAQHIPTLDYYSGGLHKVSNRYISSECFFGPNLNPMCAPLEVSYTILPNTSFFEFIPLDNAANQIVDLADVEVGKEYEIVVTTQAGLYRYKVGDVLYVTGFHNSTPQLRFIRRKNVLLSIDMDKTDEFELQNAVESASTLLKPFNTRVVDYTSYADTKTIPGHYVIYWELLTNDTSSGLDHEVLGQCALAIEQALNSVYRQIRADDRSIGALEIRVVKKGTFEKLMDYAISRGASIDQYKVPRCVNVMPIVKLLDSNVVMAQFSPSMPHWSP
;
A
#
# COMPACT_ATOMS: atom_id res chain seq x y z
N MET A 1 11.55 -21.66 5.31
CA MET A 1 10.32 -22.21 5.92
C MET A 1 10.00 -23.51 5.23
N SER A 2 9.82 -24.61 5.97
CA SER A 2 9.44 -25.90 5.39
C SER A 2 7.94 -25.93 5.06
N ASP A 3 7.53 -26.86 4.18
CA ASP A 3 6.13 -27.26 3.96
C ASP A 3 5.22 -26.17 3.38
N LEU A 4 5.73 -25.26 2.55
CA LEU A 4 4.87 -24.28 1.85
C LEU A 4 4.12 -24.89 0.65
N ASP A 5 4.59 -26.04 0.19
CA ASP A 5 4.05 -26.92 -0.85
C ASP A 5 2.87 -27.80 -0.35
N LYS A 6 2.67 -27.88 0.97
CA LYS A 6 1.64 -28.73 1.61
C LYS A 6 0.33 -28.00 1.91
N GLY A 7 0.13 -26.80 1.38
CA GLY A 7 -1.06 -26.01 1.63
C GLY A 7 -1.30 -24.95 0.56
N LYS A 8 -2.22 -24.05 0.85
CA LYS A 8 -2.74 -23.06 -0.09
C LYS A 8 -2.29 -21.64 0.26
N VAL A 9 -2.38 -20.78 -0.74
CA VAL A 9 -2.20 -19.33 -0.64
C VAL A 9 -3.55 -18.65 -0.78
N LEU A 10 -3.96 -17.89 0.24
CA LEU A 10 -5.07 -16.94 0.11
C LEU A 10 -4.49 -15.60 -0.32
N TYR A 11 -4.43 -15.38 -1.63
CA TYR A 11 -3.91 -14.14 -2.21
C TYR A 11 -5.04 -13.40 -2.92
N PHE A 12 -5.37 -12.21 -2.44
CA PHE A 12 -6.40 -11.37 -3.02
C PHE A 12 -5.86 -10.69 -4.28
N LYS A 13 -6.36 -11.12 -5.46
CA LYS A 13 -5.92 -10.67 -6.79
C LYS A 13 -7.09 -10.07 -7.54
N PHE A 14 -6.91 -8.91 -8.15
CA PHE A 14 -7.96 -8.32 -8.96
C PHE A 14 -7.40 -7.79 -10.28
N ILE A 15 -8.28 -7.72 -11.27
CA ILE A 15 -7.96 -7.19 -12.59
C ILE A 15 -8.52 -5.77 -12.75
N ARG A 16 -8.10 -5.12 -13.84
CA ARG A 16 -8.64 -3.83 -14.29
C ARG A 16 -9.42 -3.96 -15.58
N PRO A 17 -10.34 -3.01 -15.83
CA PRO A 17 -10.83 -2.74 -17.17
C PRO A 17 -9.65 -2.50 -18.11
N GLU A 18 -9.78 -3.02 -19.32
CA GLU A 18 -8.82 -2.81 -20.39
C GLU A 18 -9.41 -1.79 -21.36
N THR A 19 -8.55 -0.98 -21.95
CA THR A 19 -8.93 -0.09 -23.06
C THR A 19 -8.09 -0.43 -24.27
N LYS A 20 -8.40 0.18 -25.42
CA LYS A 20 -7.56 0.06 -26.62
C LYS A 20 -7.10 1.44 -27.04
N THR A 21 -5.87 1.52 -27.55
CA THR A 21 -5.38 2.72 -28.23
C THR A 21 -6.17 2.93 -29.53
N PRO A 22 -6.13 4.13 -30.14
CA PRO A 22 -6.71 4.34 -31.47
C PRO A 22 -6.18 3.38 -32.55
N GLY A 23 -4.94 2.90 -32.40
CA GLY A 23 -4.32 1.90 -33.27
C GLY A 23 -4.70 0.44 -32.94
N GLY A 24 -5.58 0.20 -31.98
CA GLY A 24 -6.09 -1.13 -31.62
C GLY A 24 -5.24 -1.92 -30.62
N LEU A 25 -4.11 -1.38 -30.14
CA LEU A 25 -3.30 -2.02 -29.11
C LEU A 25 -4.01 -2.01 -27.76
N LEU A 26 -3.92 -3.10 -27.01
CA LEU A 26 -4.52 -3.23 -25.70
C LEU A 26 -3.75 -2.41 -24.65
N VAL A 27 -4.47 -1.64 -23.83
CA VAL A 27 -3.95 -0.87 -22.70
C VAL A 27 -4.52 -1.47 -21.41
N GLN A 28 -3.64 -1.94 -20.54
CA GLN A 28 -4.01 -2.62 -19.31
C GLN A 28 -2.88 -2.53 -18.27
N SER A 29 -3.19 -2.84 -17.01
CA SER A 29 -2.15 -2.96 -15.99
C SER A 29 -1.31 -4.23 -16.20
N VAL A 30 -0.04 -4.21 -15.79
CA VAL A 30 0.85 -5.38 -15.88
C VAL A 30 0.29 -6.59 -15.11
N LEU A 31 -0.35 -6.36 -13.96
CA LEU A 31 -0.98 -7.42 -13.17
C LEU A 31 -2.23 -7.98 -13.87
N THR A 32 -3.06 -7.13 -14.50
CA THR A 32 -4.19 -7.59 -15.33
C THR A 32 -3.70 -8.51 -16.45
N SER A 33 -2.66 -8.08 -17.16
CA SER A 33 -2.04 -8.84 -18.24
C SER A 33 -1.53 -10.19 -17.75
N TYR A 34 -0.84 -10.20 -16.59
CA TYR A 34 -0.33 -11.41 -15.95
C TYR A 34 -1.46 -12.37 -15.54
N TYR A 35 -2.51 -11.88 -14.87
CA TYR A 35 -3.60 -12.73 -14.38
C TYR A 35 -4.47 -13.31 -15.48
N LYS A 36 -4.63 -12.62 -16.61
CA LYS A 36 -5.40 -13.12 -17.77
C LYS A 36 -4.61 -14.06 -18.68
N ASN A 37 -3.31 -14.20 -18.47
CA ASN A 37 -2.49 -15.03 -19.34
C ASN A 37 -2.76 -16.53 -19.10
N ASN A 38 -3.39 -17.18 -20.08
CA ASN A 38 -3.76 -18.60 -20.01
C ASN A 38 -2.57 -19.56 -19.90
N TYR A 39 -1.39 -19.17 -20.39
CA TYR A 39 -0.18 -20.00 -20.22
C TYR A 39 0.22 -20.09 -18.75
N LEU A 40 0.18 -18.95 -18.05
CA LEU A 40 0.46 -18.86 -16.62
C LEU A 40 -0.65 -19.52 -15.78
N LYS A 41 -1.91 -19.42 -16.23
CA LYS A 41 -3.03 -20.14 -15.61
C LYS A 41 -2.75 -21.65 -15.51
N ASN A 42 -2.25 -22.27 -16.57
CA ASN A 42 -2.00 -23.71 -16.60
C ASN A 42 -0.74 -24.11 -15.81
N GLN A 43 0.32 -23.29 -15.79
CA GLN A 43 1.52 -23.56 -15.00
C GLN A 43 1.28 -23.52 -13.48
N HIS A 44 0.38 -22.67 -13.00
CA HIS A 44 0.05 -22.60 -11.56
C HIS A 44 -0.72 -23.81 -11.03
N TYR A 45 -1.33 -24.64 -11.91
CA TYR A 45 -1.97 -25.89 -11.48
C TYR A 45 -0.96 -26.97 -11.08
N ASP A 46 0.24 -26.95 -11.67
CA ASP A 46 1.28 -27.95 -11.45
C ASP A 46 2.36 -27.52 -10.44
N ASP A 47 2.27 -26.29 -9.91
CA ASP A 47 3.18 -25.77 -8.90
C ASP A 47 2.60 -25.90 -7.48
N PRO A 48 3.06 -26.87 -6.66
CA PRO A 48 2.54 -27.09 -5.32
C PRO A 48 2.80 -25.88 -4.39
N TYR A 49 3.76 -25.01 -4.72
CA TYR A 49 4.04 -23.78 -3.95
C TYR A 49 3.11 -22.62 -4.30
N ASN A 50 2.22 -22.72 -5.29
CA ASN A 50 1.38 -21.61 -5.73
C ASN A 50 -0.11 -21.97 -5.88
N ILE A 51 -0.57 -23.03 -5.21
CA ILE A 51 -1.99 -23.40 -5.16
C ILE A 51 -2.78 -22.30 -4.44
N ASN A 52 -3.58 -21.53 -5.20
CA ASN A 52 -4.40 -20.45 -4.65
C ASN A 52 -5.76 -20.96 -4.17
N THR A 53 -6.32 -20.35 -3.13
CA THR A 53 -7.73 -20.58 -2.74
C THR A 53 -8.70 -19.96 -3.74
N SER A 54 -8.33 -18.82 -4.31
CA SER A 54 -9.18 -18.04 -5.22
C SER A 54 -9.30 -18.71 -6.59
N PRO A 55 -10.52 -19.05 -7.07
CA PRO A 55 -10.72 -19.56 -8.42
C PRO A 55 -10.42 -18.47 -9.45
N HIS A 56 -9.96 -18.90 -10.63
CA HIS A 56 -9.55 -17.98 -11.69
C HIS A 56 -10.70 -17.06 -12.12
N GLU A 57 -11.93 -17.57 -12.20
CA GLU A 57 -13.14 -16.82 -12.55
C GLU A 57 -13.41 -15.67 -11.58
N ALA A 58 -13.08 -15.83 -10.30
CA ALA A 58 -13.17 -14.74 -9.32
C ALA A 58 -12.08 -13.69 -9.55
N ILE A 59 -10.85 -14.12 -9.84
CA ILE A 59 -9.69 -13.24 -10.08
C ILE A 59 -9.91 -12.36 -11.32
N VAL A 60 -10.45 -12.93 -12.41
CA VAL A 60 -10.69 -12.21 -13.67
C VAL A 60 -12.07 -11.55 -13.74
N CYS A 61 -12.80 -11.47 -12.63
CA CYS A 61 -14.05 -10.72 -12.56
C CYS A 61 -13.74 -9.22 -12.48
N LEU A 62 -14.32 -8.44 -13.40
CA LEU A 62 -14.19 -6.97 -13.41
C LEU A 62 -14.98 -6.30 -12.28
N ASP A 63 -16.05 -6.95 -11.80
CA ASP A 63 -16.80 -6.47 -10.65
C ASP A 63 -16.01 -6.79 -9.38
N TYR A 64 -15.47 -5.73 -8.76
CA TYR A 64 -14.65 -5.84 -7.57
C TYR A 64 -15.39 -6.47 -6.40
N PHE A 65 -16.66 -6.11 -6.19
CA PHE A 65 -17.42 -6.65 -5.06
C PHE A 65 -17.56 -8.16 -5.23
N GLN A 66 -17.98 -8.60 -6.42
CA GLN A 66 -18.14 -10.03 -6.69
C GLN A 66 -16.82 -10.80 -6.63
N SER A 67 -15.73 -10.19 -7.14
CA SER A 67 -14.39 -10.76 -7.05
C SER A 67 -13.96 -10.92 -5.59
N MET A 68 -14.04 -9.85 -4.78
CA MET A 68 -13.63 -9.86 -3.37
C MET A 68 -14.47 -10.82 -2.55
N TYR A 69 -15.80 -10.77 -2.69
CA TYR A 69 -16.73 -11.64 -1.98
C TYR A 69 -16.41 -13.11 -2.22
N THR A 70 -16.22 -13.49 -3.49
CA THR A 70 -15.95 -14.88 -3.88
C THR A 70 -14.58 -15.35 -3.41
N GLN A 71 -13.55 -14.51 -3.53
CA GLN A 71 -12.20 -14.84 -3.03
C GLN A 71 -12.18 -15.00 -1.51
N MET A 72 -12.88 -14.13 -0.78
CA MET A 72 -13.04 -14.23 0.67
C MET A 72 -13.74 -15.55 1.05
N LEU A 73 -14.86 -15.86 0.40
CA LEU A 73 -15.63 -17.08 0.65
C LEU A 73 -14.78 -18.35 0.43
N CYS A 74 -14.02 -18.42 -0.66
CA CYS A 74 -13.09 -19.55 -0.89
C CYS A 74 -11.99 -19.61 0.17
N GLY A 75 -11.44 -18.46 0.57
CA GLY A 75 -10.48 -18.36 1.66
C GLY A 75 -11.01 -18.90 2.99
N LEU A 76 -12.29 -18.66 3.31
CA LEU A 76 -12.95 -19.16 4.51
C LEU A 76 -13.15 -20.69 4.45
N TYR A 77 -13.66 -21.22 3.33
CA TYR A 77 -13.81 -22.68 3.16
C TYR A 77 -12.49 -23.45 3.27
N ASN A 78 -11.38 -22.87 2.80
CA ASN A 78 -10.06 -23.50 2.84
C ASN A 78 -9.23 -23.10 4.07
N ARG A 79 -9.84 -22.56 5.14
CA ARG A 79 -9.12 -21.87 6.23
C ARG A 79 -7.95 -22.65 6.86
N HIS A 80 -8.08 -23.97 6.96
CA HIS A 80 -7.05 -24.84 7.55
C HIS A 80 -5.92 -25.19 6.58
N GLU A 81 -6.14 -25.05 5.29
CA GLU A 81 -5.11 -25.29 4.27
C GLU A 81 -4.27 -24.03 4.01
N VAL A 82 -4.75 -22.84 4.42
CA VAL A 82 -4.07 -21.57 4.16
C VAL A 82 -2.79 -21.47 5.00
N LEU A 83 -1.65 -21.39 4.31
CA LEU A 83 -0.32 -21.20 4.91
C LEU A 83 0.21 -19.78 4.73
N ARG A 84 -0.34 -19.04 3.77
CA ARG A 84 0.12 -17.70 3.37
C ARG A 84 -1.09 -16.87 2.99
N ILE A 85 -1.12 -15.64 3.48
CA ILE A 85 -2.17 -14.66 3.15
C ILE A 85 -1.50 -13.44 2.52
N GLY A 86 -2.06 -12.90 1.45
CA GLY A 86 -1.39 -11.81 0.76
C GLY A 86 -2.27 -11.01 -0.19
N ALA A 87 -1.66 -9.93 -0.66
CA ALA A 87 -2.15 -9.07 -1.74
C ALA A 87 -0.92 -8.35 -2.32
N ALA A 88 -1.05 -7.73 -3.50
CA ALA A 88 0.07 -7.03 -4.14
C ALA A 88 0.67 -5.96 -3.20
N PHE A 89 -0.18 -5.23 -2.49
CA PHE A 89 0.22 -4.19 -1.55
C PHE A 89 -0.48 -4.38 -0.19
N ALA A 90 0.15 -3.88 0.87
CA ALA A 90 -0.43 -3.87 2.22
C ALA A 90 -1.85 -3.28 2.27
N SER A 91 -2.09 -2.19 1.54
CA SER A 91 -3.41 -1.55 1.43
C SER A 91 -4.48 -2.50 0.88
N GLY A 92 -4.15 -3.32 -0.13
CA GLY A 92 -5.05 -4.32 -0.70
C GLY A 92 -5.47 -5.38 0.31
N LEU A 93 -4.55 -5.85 1.16
CA LEU A 93 -4.87 -6.81 2.21
C LEU A 93 -5.72 -6.18 3.31
N LEU A 94 -5.40 -4.94 3.73
CA LEU A 94 -6.23 -4.20 4.69
C LEU A 94 -7.67 -4.02 4.20
N ARG A 95 -7.86 -3.80 2.90
CA ARG A 95 -9.20 -3.76 2.28
C ARG A 95 -9.92 -5.09 2.33
N ALA A 96 -9.23 -6.21 2.14
CA ALA A 96 -9.85 -7.53 2.27
C ALA A 96 -10.30 -7.79 3.73
N ILE A 97 -9.48 -7.41 4.71
CA ILE A 97 -9.85 -7.49 6.14
C ILE A 97 -11.07 -6.61 6.43
N ARG A 98 -11.08 -5.38 5.90
CA ARG A 98 -12.22 -4.46 6.02
C ARG A 98 -13.48 -5.01 5.36
N PHE A 99 -13.35 -5.64 4.19
CA PHE A 99 -14.47 -6.29 3.52
C PHE A 99 -15.08 -7.38 4.40
N LEU A 100 -14.25 -8.20 5.05
CA LEU A 100 -14.72 -9.20 6.00
C LEU A 100 -15.44 -8.54 7.19
N GLN A 101 -14.90 -7.46 7.77
CA GLN A 101 -15.58 -6.71 8.85
C GLN A 101 -16.99 -6.26 8.49
N VAL A 102 -17.19 -5.83 7.24
CA VAL A 102 -18.47 -5.29 6.79
C VAL A 102 -19.44 -6.39 6.36
N HIS A 103 -18.94 -7.47 5.75
CA HIS A 103 -19.77 -8.47 5.06
C HIS A 103 -19.74 -9.87 5.69
N PHE A 104 -19.15 -10.07 6.89
CA PHE A 104 -19.05 -11.40 7.48
C PHE A 104 -20.42 -12.06 7.70
N THR A 105 -21.47 -11.29 8.01
CA THR A 105 -22.83 -11.82 8.20
C THR A 105 -23.38 -12.47 6.93
N ASP A 106 -23.20 -11.81 5.79
CA ASP A 106 -23.63 -12.31 4.49
C ASP A 106 -22.81 -13.54 4.09
N LEU A 107 -21.48 -13.48 4.29
CA LEU A 107 -20.59 -14.60 4.03
C LEU A 107 -20.94 -15.83 4.88
N CYS A 108 -21.27 -15.64 6.16
CA CYS A 108 -21.69 -16.73 7.05
C CYS A 108 -23.04 -17.32 6.64
N HIS A 109 -23.98 -16.51 6.16
CA HIS A 109 -25.25 -17.00 5.63
C HIS A 109 -25.04 -17.91 4.42
N ASP A 110 -24.20 -17.49 3.48
CA ASP A 110 -23.83 -18.27 2.28
C ASP A 110 -23.12 -19.59 2.65
N ILE A 111 -22.22 -19.58 3.63
CA ILE A 111 -21.55 -20.79 4.15
C ILE A 111 -22.57 -21.72 4.83
N ASN A 112 -23.42 -21.19 5.71
CA ASN A 112 -24.40 -21.98 6.46
C ASN A 112 -25.40 -22.69 5.54
N THR A 113 -25.89 -21.97 4.52
CA THR A 113 -26.88 -22.50 3.56
C THR A 113 -26.24 -23.31 2.43
N GLY A 114 -24.93 -23.14 2.18
CA GLY A 114 -24.26 -23.68 1.00
C GLY A 114 -24.73 -23.05 -0.30
N THR A 115 -25.39 -21.88 -0.25
CA THR A 115 -25.94 -21.19 -1.43
C THR A 115 -25.28 -19.83 -1.62
N LEU A 116 -24.89 -19.52 -2.87
CA LEU A 116 -24.24 -18.25 -3.19
C LEU A 116 -25.27 -17.13 -3.33
N SER A 117 -25.07 -16.05 -2.59
CA SER A 117 -25.88 -14.83 -2.58
C SER A 117 -26.28 -14.38 -3.98
N SER A 118 -27.54 -13.94 -4.12
CA SER A 118 -28.10 -13.42 -5.37
C SER A 118 -27.35 -12.19 -5.90
N ILE A 119 -26.65 -11.46 -5.03
CA ILE A 119 -25.82 -10.29 -5.37
C ILE A 119 -24.69 -10.66 -6.34
N ILE A 120 -24.21 -11.91 -6.30
CA ILE A 120 -23.15 -12.39 -7.19
C ILE A 120 -23.73 -12.75 -8.56
N THR A 121 -23.89 -11.80 -9.46
CA THR A 121 -24.55 -12.01 -10.76
C THR A 121 -23.67 -12.69 -11.82
N ASN A 122 -22.35 -12.70 -11.65
CA ASN A 122 -21.41 -13.22 -12.63
C ASN A 122 -21.56 -14.75 -12.79
N LEU A 123 -21.92 -15.19 -14.01
CA LEU A 123 -22.19 -16.59 -14.32
C LEU A 123 -20.96 -17.50 -14.18
N GLY A 124 -19.77 -17.01 -14.51
CA GLY A 124 -18.52 -17.77 -14.37
C GLY A 124 -18.24 -18.07 -12.89
N ILE A 125 -18.39 -17.06 -12.03
CA ILE A 125 -18.31 -17.21 -10.58
C ILE A 125 -19.37 -18.19 -10.06
N ARG A 126 -20.64 -18.00 -10.43
CA ARG A 126 -21.71 -18.92 -9.99
C ARG A 126 -21.43 -20.38 -10.36
N THR A 127 -20.91 -20.61 -11.56
CA THR A 127 -20.59 -21.95 -12.08
C THR A 127 -19.39 -22.58 -11.37
N CYS A 128 -18.37 -21.80 -11.01
CA CYS A 128 -17.24 -22.34 -10.25
C CYS A 128 -17.61 -22.57 -8.77
N MET A 129 -18.36 -21.65 -8.17
CA MET A 129 -18.77 -21.76 -6.77
C MET A 129 -19.77 -22.88 -6.53
N SER A 130 -20.62 -23.24 -7.49
CA SER A 130 -21.51 -24.41 -7.35
C SER A 130 -20.78 -25.74 -7.17
N LYS A 131 -19.48 -25.79 -7.52
CA LYS A 131 -18.60 -26.96 -7.33
C LYS A 131 -17.82 -26.91 -6.00
N ILE A 132 -17.74 -25.73 -5.37
CA ILE A 132 -16.94 -25.48 -4.17
C ILE A 132 -17.84 -25.42 -2.93
N MET A 133 -18.97 -24.72 -3.02
CA MET A 133 -19.86 -24.46 -1.89
C MET A 133 -20.58 -25.72 -1.45
N ARG A 134 -20.68 -25.85 -0.13
CA ARG A 134 -21.43 -26.89 0.56
C ARG A 134 -21.93 -26.31 1.89
N PRO A 135 -23.12 -26.68 2.37
CA PRO A 135 -23.59 -26.23 3.68
C PRO A 135 -22.57 -26.61 4.76
N ASP A 136 -22.10 -25.63 5.52
CA ASP A 136 -21.16 -25.82 6.63
C ASP A 136 -21.54 -24.93 7.83
N PRO A 137 -22.59 -25.31 8.60
CA PRO A 137 -23.07 -24.52 9.73
C PRO A 137 -22.02 -24.29 10.82
N GLU A 138 -21.14 -25.29 11.03
CA GLU A 138 -20.06 -25.20 12.03
C GLU A 138 -19.04 -24.13 11.65
N LEU A 139 -18.63 -24.08 10.37
CA LEU A 139 -17.76 -23.01 9.87
C LEU A 139 -18.45 -21.65 9.98
N ALA A 140 -19.74 -21.55 9.61
CA ALA A 140 -20.47 -20.29 9.70
C ALA A 140 -20.54 -19.77 11.15
N GLU A 141 -20.89 -20.64 12.11
CA GLU A 141 -20.93 -20.29 13.53
C GLU A 141 -19.55 -19.85 14.05
N PHE A 142 -18.50 -20.58 13.66
CA PHE A 142 -17.12 -20.22 14.00
C PHE A 142 -16.75 -18.81 13.50
N ILE A 143 -17.06 -18.46 12.24
CA ILE A 143 -16.75 -17.14 11.69
C ILE A 143 -17.56 -16.04 12.37
N VAL A 144 -18.85 -16.26 12.65
CA VAL A 144 -19.65 -15.32 13.45
C VAL A 144 -18.99 -15.09 14.81
N HIS A 145 -18.58 -16.15 15.51
CA HIS A 145 -17.93 -16.00 16.81
C HIS A 145 -16.59 -15.28 16.74
N ALA A 146 -15.80 -15.50 15.68
CA ALA A 146 -14.52 -14.83 15.50
C ALA A 146 -14.66 -13.33 15.16
N CYS A 147 -15.73 -12.95 14.46
CA CYS A 147 -15.93 -11.60 13.91
C CYS A 147 -16.90 -10.71 14.71
N LYS A 148 -17.70 -11.27 15.62
CA LYS A 148 -18.74 -10.53 16.37
C LYS A 148 -18.19 -9.48 17.35
N ASP A 149 -16.97 -9.66 17.84
CA ASP A 149 -16.38 -8.78 18.84
C ASP A 149 -15.74 -7.55 18.18
N ASP A 150 -15.75 -6.40 18.88
CA ASP A 150 -15.13 -5.16 18.39
C ASP A 150 -13.59 -5.26 18.32
N ASN A 151 -12.97 -6.19 19.05
CA ASN A 151 -11.54 -6.41 19.01
C ASN A 151 -11.13 -7.36 17.86
N TRP A 152 -10.54 -6.78 16.81
CA TRP A 152 -10.05 -7.50 15.64
C TRP A 152 -8.54 -7.80 15.68
N GLU A 153 -7.90 -7.60 16.84
CA GLU A 153 -6.50 -7.98 17.03
C GLU A 153 -6.31 -9.49 16.74
N GLY A 154 -5.26 -9.82 15.99
CA GLY A 154 -4.93 -11.20 15.64
C GLY A 154 -6.00 -11.95 14.84
N ILE A 155 -6.99 -11.26 14.25
CA ILE A 155 -8.09 -11.89 13.51
C ILE A 155 -7.61 -12.82 12.41
N ILE A 156 -6.49 -12.50 11.74
CA ILE A 156 -5.94 -13.34 10.67
C ILE A 156 -5.53 -14.71 11.23
N LYS A 157 -4.85 -14.76 12.39
CA LYS A 157 -4.48 -16.03 13.04
C LYS A 157 -5.71 -16.76 13.60
N ARG A 158 -6.73 -16.04 14.07
CA ARG A 158 -7.98 -16.67 14.54
C ARG A 158 -8.69 -17.38 13.39
N ILE A 159 -8.88 -16.70 12.27
CA ILE A 159 -9.60 -17.25 11.11
C ILE A 159 -8.73 -18.23 10.33
N TRP A 160 -7.45 -17.94 10.09
CA TRP A 160 -6.53 -18.79 9.33
C TRP A 160 -5.32 -19.20 10.19
N PRO A 161 -5.50 -20.21 11.07
CA PRO A 161 -4.55 -20.52 12.15
C PRO A 161 -3.20 -21.05 11.66
N ASN A 162 -3.15 -21.60 10.45
CA ASN A 162 -1.93 -22.16 9.88
C ASN A 162 -1.12 -21.15 9.05
N THR A 163 -1.53 -19.87 9.05
CA THR A 163 -0.83 -18.81 8.32
C THR A 163 0.56 -18.58 8.91
N LYS A 164 1.59 -18.79 8.09
CA LYS A 164 3.01 -18.64 8.45
C LYS A 164 3.50 -17.20 8.32
N TYR A 165 3.03 -16.47 7.30
CA TYR A 165 3.41 -15.08 7.05
C TYR A 165 2.40 -14.36 6.13
N LEU A 166 2.52 -13.03 6.05
CA LEU A 166 1.81 -12.18 5.12
C LEU A 166 2.68 -11.88 3.88
N ASP A 167 2.21 -12.22 2.69
CA ASP A 167 2.88 -11.92 1.41
C ASP A 167 2.35 -10.59 0.86
N VAL A 168 3.02 -9.49 1.21
CA VAL A 168 2.58 -8.13 0.93
C VAL A 168 3.77 -7.17 0.77
N ILE A 169 3.70 -6.28 -0.21
CA ILE A 169 4.67 -5.17 -0.30
C ILE A 169 4.42 -4.21 0.87
N VAL A 170 5.45 -4.05 1.72
CA VAL A 170 5.48 -3.19 2.93
C VAL A 170 6.67 -2.23 2.92
N THR A 171 7.36 -2.05 1.79
CA THR A 171 8.44 -1.08 1.62
C THR A 171 7.95 0.24 1.03
N GLY A 172 8.76 1.30 1.16
CA GLY A 172 8.40 2.66 0.70
C GLY A 172 7.13 3.16 1.39
N SER A 173 6.21 3.77 0.64
CA SER A 173 4.95 4.27 1.18
C SER A 173 4.03 3.22 1.77
N MET A 174 4.26 1.93 1.55
CA MET A 174 3.49 0.87 2.22
C MET A 174 3.95 0.58 3.65
N ALA A 175 5.11 1.09 4.08
CA ALA A 175 5.65 0.87 5.41
C ALA A 175 4.74 1.40 6.52
N GLN A 176 4.02 2.49 6.27
CA GLN A 176 3.05 3.06 7.23
C GLN A 176 1.95 2.08 7.66
N HIS A 177 1.64 1.07 6.84
CA HIS A 177 0.60 0.09 7.13
C HIS A 177 1.10 -1.07 8.01
N ILE A 178 2.41 -1.13 8.31
CA ILE A 178 3.00 -2.19 9.14
C ILE A 178 2.30 -2.31 10.51
N PRO A 179 2.10 -1.22 11.29
CA PRO A 179 1.44 -1.32 12.60
C PRO A 179 0.01 -1.85 12.51
N THR A 180 -0.74 -1.47 11.47
CA THR A 180 -2.11 -1.93 11.25
C THR A 180 -2.16 -3.40 10.86
N LEU A 181 -1.23 -3.86 10.02
CA LEU A 181 -1.07 -5.28 9.69
C LEU A 181 -0.63 -6.10 10.90
N ASP A 182 0.25 -5.57 11.75
CA ASP A 182 0.68 -6.25 12.98
C ASP A 182 -0.49 -6.44 13.94
N TYR A 183 -1.35 -5.43 14.08
CA TYR A 183 -2.60 -5.52 14.85
C TYR A 183 -3.50 -6.65 14.33
N TYR A 184 -3.87 -6.67 13.05
CA TYR A 184 -4.77 -7.71 12.51
C TYR A 184 -4.14 -9.10 12.43
N SER A 185 -2.82 -9.18 12.27
CA SER A 185 -2.12 -10.44 12.13
C SER A 185 -1.64 -11.04 13.45
N GLY A 186 -1.66 -10.28 14.55
CA GLY A 186 -1.02 -10.68 15.80
C GLY A 186 0.49 -10.86 15.59
N GLY A 187 1.11 -9.95 14.83
CA GLY A 187 2.55 -9.92 14.56
C GLY A 187 3.07 -11.04 13.65
N LEU A 188 2.31 -11.47 12.62
CA LEU A 188 2.88 -12.35 11.59
C LEU A 188 3.99 -11.62 10.83
N HIS A 189 5.03 -12.35 10.39
CA HIS A 189 6.04 -11.77 9.52
C HIS A 189 5.43 -11.26 8.21
N LYS A 190 5.91 -10.11 7.74
CA LYS A 190 5.50 -9.50 6.46
C LYS A 190 6.63 -9.69 5.48
N VAL A 191 6.34 -10.37 4.37
CA VAL A 191 7.31 -10.74 3.36
C VAL A 191 7.05 -9.90 2.12
N SER A 192 7.99 -9.03 1.78
CA SER A 192 8.01 -8.30 0.51
C SER A 192 8.92 -9.03 -0.48
N ASN A 193 8.32 -9.84 -1.35
CA ASN A 193 9.06 -10.82 -2.16
C ASN A 193 9.77 -10.24 -3.38
N ARG A 194 9.23 -9.18 -4.01
CA ARG A 194 9.66 -8.74 -5.34
C ARG A 194 9.58 -7.23 -5.49
N TYR A 195 10.52 -6.68 -6.23
CA TYR A 195 10.50 -5.32 -6.74
C TYR A 195 10.25 -5.35 -8.25
N ILE A 196 9.11 -4.78 -8.67
CA ILE A 196 8.61 -4.82 -10.05
C ILE A 196 7.94 -3.50 -10.42
N SER A 197 7.92 -3.18 -11.71
CA SER A 197 7.10 -2.12 -12.28
C SER A 197 6.42 -2.56 -13.59
N SER A 198 5.69 -1.65 -14.23
CA SER A 198 5.11 -1.90 -15.55
C SER A 198 6.17 -1.91 -16.65
N GLU A 199 7.26 -1.17 -16.44
CA GLU A 199 8.38 -1.00 -17.36
C GLU A 199 9.37 -2.18 -17.28
N CYS A 200 9.59 -2.74 -16.09
CA CYS A 200 10.59 -3.80 -15.89
C CYS A 200 10.31 -4.68 -14.65
N PHE A 201 10.76 -5.93 -14.71
CA PHE A 201 10.91 -6.78 -13.53
C PHE A 201 12.35 -6.64 -13.00
N PHE A 202 12.51 -6.06 -11.81
CA PHE A 202 13.84 -5.76 -11.27
C PHE A 202 14.45 -6.95 -10.55
N GLY A 203 13.79 -7.48 -9.52
CA GLY A 203 14.33 -8.64 -8.82
C GLY A 203 13.66 -9.03 -7.50
N PRO A 204 14.05 -10.19 -6.93
CA PRO A 204 13.48 -10.71 -5.69
C PRO A 204 14.20 -10.20 -4.44
N ASN A 205 13.53 -10.33 -3.29
CA ASN A 205 14.17 -10.31 -1.98
C ASN A 205 14.74 -11.70 -1.67
N LEU A 206 16.06 -11.82 -1.61
CA LEU A 206 16.74 -13.10 -1.32
C LEU A 206 16.70 -13.50 0.16
N ASN A 207 16.34 -12.58 1.05
CA ASN A 207 16.11 -12.85 2.47
C ASN A 207 14.65 -12.47 2.84
N PRO A 208 13.65 -13.25 2.42
CA PRO A 208 12.24 -12.90 2.57
C PRO A 208 11.80 -12.75 4.04
N MET A 209 12.55 -13.31 4.99
CA MET A 209 12.22 -13.30 6.42
C MET A 209 12.90 -12.17 7.22
N CYS A 210 13.66 -11.28 6.56
CA CYS A 210 14.22 -10.10 7.23
C CYS A 210 13.12 -9.17 7.80
N ALA A 211 13.52 -8.28 8.70
CA ALA A 211 12.61 -7.25 9.19
C ALA A 211 12.15 -6.36 8.02
N PRO A 212 10.91 -5.84 8.01
CA PRO A 212 10.41 -4.99 6.92
C PRO A 212 11.30 -3.78 6.57
N LEU A 213 11.98 -3.20 7.55
CA LEU A 213 12.90 -2.06 7.38
C LEU A 213 14.25 -2.46 6.74
N GLU A 214 14.60 -3.76 6.79
CA GLU A 214 15.86 -4.29 6.27
C GLU A 214 15.74 -4.83 4.84
N VAL A 215 14.51 -4.91 4.30
CA VAL A 215 14.22 -5.46 2.97
C VAL A 215 15.12 -4.84 1.91
N SER A 216 15.83 -5.72 1.20
CA SER A 216 16.69 -5.37 0.06
C SER A 216 16.39 -6.32 -1.09
N TYR A 217 16.28 -5.77 -2.29
CA TYR A 217 15.99 -6.52 -3.51
C TYR A 217 17.27 -6.72 -4.30
N THR A 218 17.52 -7.96 -4.75
CA THR A 218 18.69 -8.27 -5.58
C THR A 218 18.29 -8.17 -7.04
N ILE A 219 18.88 -7.22 -7.77
CA ILE A 219 18.54 -6.99 -9.19
C ILE A 219 18.92 -8.21 -10.01
N LEU A 220 18.03 -8.68 -10.89
CA LEU A 220 18.32 -9.80 -11.79
C LEU A 220 18.97 -9.28 -13.08
N PRO A 221 20.28 -9.50 -13.32
CA PRO A 221 20.99 -8.85 -14.42
C PRO A 221 20.50 -9.27 -15.82
N ASN A 222 19.72 -10.35 -15.92
CA ASN A 222 19.20 -10.87 -17.17
C ASN A 222 17.84 -10.25 -17.59
N THR A 223 17.17 -9.48 -16.73
CA THR A 223 15.83 -8.96 -17.04
C THR A 223 15.87 -7.69 -17.88
N SER A 224 16.87 -6.84 -17.69
CA SER A 224 17.11 -5.61 -18.45
C SER A 224 18.55 -5.13 -18.21
N PHE A 225 18.99 -4.14 -18.97
CA PHE A 225 20.24 -3.45 -18.68
C PHE A 225 19.98 -2.31 -17.69
N PHE A 226 20.74 -2.27 -16.60
CA PHE A 226 20.51 -1.35 -15.47
C PHE A 226 21.69 -0.41 -15.28
N GLU A 227 21.35 0.87 -15.19
CA GLU A 227 22.24 2.00 -14.98
C GLU A 227 21.76 2.78 -13.75
N PHE A 228 22.65 3.56 -13.13
CA PHE A 228 22.38 4.25 -11.87
C PHE A 228 22.92 5.69 -11.91
N ILE A 229 22.07 6.66 -11.57
CA ILE A 229 22.47 8.07 -11.42
C ILE A 229 22.71 8.34 -9.92
N PRO A 230 23.95 8.63 -9.48
CA PRO A 230 24.23 8.96 -8.09
C PRO A 230 23.50 10.24 -7.66
N LEU A 231 22.92 10.27 -6.46
CA LEU A 231 22.26 11.47 -5.93
C LEU A 231 23.22 12.47 -5.28
N ASP A 232 24.42 12.03 -4.89
CA ASP A 232 25.45 12.80 -4.19
C ASP A 232 26.41 13.55 -5.13
N ASN A 233 26.38 13.25 -6.45
CA ASN A 233 27.42 13.69 -7.37
C ASN A 233 26.94 14.81 -8.32
N ALA A 234 27.58 15.99 -8.21
CA ALA A 234 27.34 17.13 -9.11
C ALA A 234 27.64 16.83 -10.60
N ALA A 235 28.44 15.80 -10.88
CA ALA A 235 28.78 15.40 -12.25
C ALA A 235 27.69 14.57 -12.95
N ASN A 236 26.67 14.07 -12.24
CA ASN A 236 25.61 13.19 -12.79
C ASN A 236 26.15 12.00 -13.64
N GLN A 237 27.36 11.52 -13.33
CA GLN A 237 27.95 10.41 -14.08
C GLN A 237 27.19 9.12 -13.76
N ILE A 238 26.58 8.56 -14.79
CA ILE A 238 25.84 7.30 -14.71
C ILE A 238 26.84 6.15 -14.53
N VAL A 239 26.53 5.22 -13.64
CA VAL A 239 27.32 4.02 -13.37
C VAL A 239 26.54 2.75 -13.72
N ASP A 240 27.26 1.69 -14.07
CA ASP A 240 26.67 0.39 -14.39
C ASP A 240 26.25 -0.35 -13.10
N LEU A 241 25.43 -1.40 -13.26
CA LEU A 241 24.96 -2.25 -12.15
C LEU A 241 26.08 -2.80 -11.26
N ALA A 242 27.24 -3.12 -11.83
CA ALA A 242 28.36 -3.69 -11.08
C ALA A 242 29.18 -2.63 -10.30
N ASP A 243 29.05 -1.36 -10.66
CA ASP A 243 29.90 -0.26 -10.19
C ASP A 243 29.22 0.61 -9.13
N VAL A 244 28.03 0.22 -8.67
CA VAL A 244 27.35 0.91 -7.57
C VAL A 244 28.11 0.69 -6.26
N GLU A 245 28.11 1.69 -5.37
CA GLU A 245 28.86 1.64 -4.12
C GLU A 245 27.92 1.44 -2.93
N VAL A 246 28.30 0.55 -2.00
CA VAL A 246 27.57 0.34 -0.75
C VAL A 246 27.49 1.65 0.02
N GLY A 247 26.30 1.95 0.54
CA GLY A 247 26.09 3.16 1.33
C GLY A 247 25.66 4.38 0.54
N LYS A 248 25.56 4.29 -0.79
CA LYS A 248 25.13 5.39 -1.66
C LYS A 248 23.69 5.21 -2.16
N GLU A 249 23.07 6.34 -2.48
CA GLU A 249 21.74 6.41 -3.09
C GLU A 249 21.82 6.74 -4.58
N TYR A 250 21.02 6.03 -5.38
CA TYR A 250 20.97 6.17 -6.82
C TYR A 250 19.55 6.22 -7.33
N GLU A 251 19.32 7.01 -8.37
CA GLU A 251 18.13 6.89 -9.22
C GLU A 251 18.38 5.79 -10.27
N ILE A 252 17.48 4.80 -10.35
CA ILE A 252 17.63 3.69 -11.30
C ILE A 252 17.17 4.07 -12.70
N VAL A 253 17.99 3.68 -13.68
CA VAL A 253 17.79 3.86 -15.12
C VAL A 253 17.76 2.47 -15.77
N VAL A 254 16.80 2.25 -16.67
CA VAL A 254 16.60 0.94 -17.29
C VAL A 254 16.58 1.02 -18.81
N THR A 255 17.25 0.07 -19.44
CA THR A 255 17.12 -0.22 -20.87
C THR A 255 16.49 -1.61 -21.04
N THR A 256 15.31 -1.67 -21.67
CA THR A 256 14.47 -2.87 -21.75
C THR A 256 14.39 -3.40 -23.18
N GLN A 257 14.12 -4.71 -23.32
CA GLN A 257 13.87 -5.34 -24.62
C GLN A 257 12.63 -4.78 -25.34
N ALA A 258 11.70 -4.16 -24.61
CA ALA A 258 10.50 -3.54 -25.14
C ALA A 258 10.74 -2.14 -25.74
N GLY A 259 11.99 -1.67 -25.76
CA GLY A 259 12.38 -0.42 -26.43
C GLY A 259 12.38 0.83 -25.55
N LEU A 260 12.40 0.68 -24.22
CA LEU A 260 12.78 1.77 -23.33
C LEU A 260 14.30 1.84 -23.28
N TYR A 261 14.90 2.98 -23.61
CA TYR A 261 16.35 3.17 -23.63
C TYR A 261 16.75 4.25 -22.64
N ARG A 262 17.61 3.89 -21.69
CA ARG A 262 18.06 4.76 -20.58
C ARG A 262 16.89 5.48 -19.91
N TYR A 263 15.79 4.76 -19.70
CA TYR A 263 14.57 5.30 -19.13
C TYR A 263 14.75 5.49 -17.63
N LYS A 264 14.54 6.72 -17.15
CA LYS A 264 14.53 7.03 -15.73
C LYS A 264 13.25 6.50 -15.09
N VAL A 265 13.37 5.48 -14.24
CA VAL A 265 12.22 4.92 -13.52
C VAL A 265 11.67 5.93 -12.50
N GLY A 266 12.56 6.77 -11.97
CA GLY A 266 12.26 7.75 -10.92
C GLY A 266 12.32 7.17 -9.51
N ASP A 267 12.66 5.90 -9.36
CA ASP A 267 12.86 5.26 -8.06
C ASP A 267 14.29 5.53 -7.55
N VAL A 268 14.41 5.89 -6.28
CA VAL A 268 15.66 6.08 -5.55
C VAL A 268 15.92 4.85 -4.70
N LEU A 269 17.09 4.27 -4.87
CA LEU A 269 17.52 3.03 -4.27
C LEU A 269 18.83 3.23 -3.51
N TYR A 270 18.92 2.65 -2.32
CA TYR A 270 20.11 2.65 -1.48
C TYR A 270 20.81 1.30 -1.58
N VAL A 271 22.12 1.29 -1.84
CA VAL A 271 22.89 0.04 -1.95
C VAL A 271 23.22 -0.47 -0.56
N THR A 272 22.62 -1.60 -0.18
CA THR A 272 22.80 -2.22 1.15
C THR A 272 23.95 -3.22 1.19
N GLY A 273 24.36 -3.74 0.04
CA GLY A 273 25.39 -4.75 -0.06
C GLY A 273 25.33 -5.46 -1.42
N PHE A 274 25.93 -6.64 -1.48
CA PHE A 274 25.98 -7.45 -2.69
C PHE A 274 25.67 -8.91 -2.35
N HIS A 275 24.92 -9.57 -3.23
CA HIS A 275 24.83 -11.01 -3.29
C HIS A 275 25.73 -11.50 -4.42
N ASN A 276 26.86 -12.12 -4.08
CA ASN A 276 27.97 -12.34 -5.00
C ASN A 276 28.42 -11.01 -5.63
N SER A 277 28.31 -10.87 -6.96
CA SER A 277 28.65 -9.65 -7.70
C SER A 277 27.42 -8.79 -8.04
N THR A 278 26.24 -9.12 -7.52
CA THR A 278 24.99 -8.45 -7.85
C THR A 278 24.52 -7.57 -6.69
N PRO A 279 24.26 -6.27 -6.90
CA PRO A 279 23.91 -5.38 -5.82
C PRO A 279 22.55 -5.71 -5.22
N GLN A 280 22.45 -5.49 -3.92
CA GLN A 280 21.21 -5.52 -3.16
C GLN A 280 20.78 -4.09 -2.86
N LEU A 281 19.55 -3.78 -3.23
CA LEU A 281 19.03 -2.42 -3.27
C LEU A 281 17.81 -2.30 -2.36
N ARG A 282 17.88 -1.40 -1.40
CA ARG A 282 16.73 -1.00 -0.58
C ARG A 282 15.98 0.11 -1.29
N PHE A 283 14.66 -0.07 -1.43
CA PHE A 283 13.80 0.99 -1.95
C PHE A 283 13.69 2.12 -0.93
N ILE A 284 14.06 3.35 -1.33
CA ILE A 284 13.92 4.54 -0.49
C ILE A 284 12.62 5.26 -0.84
N ARG A 285 12.50 5.75 -2.07
CA ARG A 285 11.39 6.60 -2.50
C ARG A 285 11.25 6.69 -4.01
N ARG A 286 10.18 7.34 -4.46
CA ARG A 286 10.07 7.82 -5.85
C ARG A 286 10.29 9.33 -5.87
N LYS A 287 11.14 9.82 -6.77
CA LYS A 287 11.71 11.19 -6.81
C LYS A 287 10.71 12.31 -7.16
N ASN A 288 9.41 12.09 -7.02
CA ASN A 288 8.44 13.14 -7.33
C ASN A 288 8.45 14.20 -6.23
N VAL A 289 8.58 15.49 -6.63
CA VAL A 289 8.31 16.62 -5.74
C VAL A 289 6.85 16.54 -5.34
N LEU A 290 6.62 16.40 -4.04
CA LEU A 290 5.31 16.14 -3.50
C LEU A 290 4.60 17.44 -3.13
N LEU A 291 5.31 18.35 -2.45
CA LEU A 291 4.82 19.68 -2.08
C LEU A 291 5.91 20.73 -2.37
N SER A 292 5.44 21.93 -2.73
CA SER A 292 6.25 23.12 -2.98
C SER A 292 5.33 24.34 -2.95
N ILE A 293 5.72 25.40 -2.24
CA ILE A 293 5.01 26.70 -2.20
C ILE A 293 5.87 27.79 -2.86
N ASP A 294 7.16 27.78 -2.57
CA ASP A 294 8.21 28.65 -3.11
C ASP A 294 9.36 27.75 -3.62
N MET A 295 10.61 28.09 -3.31
CA MET A 295 11.80 27.30 -3.64
C MET A 295 11.93 26.00 -2.82
N ASP A 296 11.07 25.81 -1.82
CA ASP A 296 10.99 24.57 -1.06
C ASP A 296 10.54 23.41 -1.95
N LYS A 297 11.19 22.25 -1.76
CA LYS A 297 10.80 21.00 -2.40
C LYS A 297 10.74 19.96 -1.31
N THR A 298 9.54 19.53 -0.99
CA THR A 298 9.33 18.41 -0.08
C THR A 298 8.96 17.19 -0.90
N ASP A 299 9.72 16.11 -0.77
CA ASP A 299 9.39 14.85 -1.41
C ASP A 299 8.54 13.92 -0.53
N GLU A 300 8.11 12.79 -1.10
CA GLU A 300 7.26 11.83 -0.41
C GLU A 300 7.91 11.25 0.87
N PHE A 301 9.23 11.04 0.85
CA PHE A 301 9.95 10.43 1.96
C PHE A 301 10.15 11.40 3.12
N GLU A 302 10.52 12.65 2.82
CA GLU A 302 10.60 13.71 3.82
C GLU A 302 9.26 13.91 4.51
N LEU A 303 8.16 13.99 3.74
CA LEU A 303 6.83 14.13 4.32
C LEU A 303 6.44 12.89 5.15
N GLN A 304 6.76 11.69 4.69
CA GLN A 304 6.47 10.46 5.43
C GLN A 304 7.20 10.43 6.78
N ASN A 305 8.51 10.70 6.79
CA ASN A 305 9.28 10.76 8.02
C ASN A 305 8.79 11.85 8.98
N ALA A 306 8.38 13.00 8.44
CA ALA A 306 7.84 14.10 9.24
C ALA A 306 6.51 13.72 9.90
N VAL A 307 5.60 13.07 9.15
CA VAL A 307 4.32 12.56 9.69
C VAL A 307 4.55 11.45 10.71
N GLU A 308 5.46 10.50 10.43
CA GLU A 308 5.80 9.42 11.37
C GLU A 308 6.37 9.98 12.67
N SER A 309 7.26 10.97 12.60
CA SER A 309 7.84 11.65 13.77
C SER A 309 6.75 12.36 14.59
N ALA A 310 5.88 13.14 13.95
CA ALA A 310 4.79 13.83 14.62
C ALA A 310 3.76 12.87 15.22
N SER A 311 3.51 11.72 14.58
CA SER A 311 2.57 10.71 15.09
C SER A 311 2.97 10.13 16.45
N THR A 312 4.25 10.23 16.83
CA THR A 312 4.72 9.78 18.16
C THR A 312 4.09 10.56 19.30
N LEU A 313 3.73 11.83 19.08
CA LEU A 313 3.04 12.69 20.06
C LEU A 313 1.60 12.23 20.32
N LEU A 314 1.03 11.40 19.44
CA LEU A 314 -0.32 10.85 19.60
C LEU A 314 -0.35 9.58 20.48
N LYS A 315 0.80 8.93 20.72
CA LYS A 315 0.90 7.68 21.48
C LYS A 315 0.31 7.77 22.90
N PRO A 316 0.57 8.82 23.70
CA PRO A 316 -0.01 8.95 25.04
C PRO A 316 -1.54 9.00 25.06
N PHE A 317 -2.16 9.38 23.94
CA PHE A 317 -3.61 9.50 23.78
C PHE A 317 -4.25 8.23 23.20
N ASN A 318 -3.47 7.15 23.02
CA ASN A 318 -3.93 5.90 22.41
C ASN A 318 -4.57 6.14 21.02
N THR A 319 -4.03 7.12 20.30
CA THR A 319 -4.47 7.54 18.97
C THR A 319 -3.36 7.24 17.95
N ARG A 320 -3.74 6.76 16.77
CA ARG A 320 -2.82 6.55 15.65
C ARG A 320 -3.35 7.17 14.36
N VAL A 321 -2.43 7.61 13.50
CA VAL A 321 -2.76 8.01 12.13
C VAL A 321 -3.06 6.75 11.33
N VAL A 322 -4.27 6.67 10.77
CA VAL A 322 -4.71 5.56 9.91
C VAL A 322 -4.14 5.75 8.50
N ASP A 323 -4.30 6.96 7.97
CA ASP A 323 -3.77 7.37 6.68
C ASP A 323 -3.66 8.91 6.64
N TYR A 324 -2.93 9.41 5.65
CA TYR A 324 -2.77 10.84 5.42
C TYR A 324 -2.58 11.18 3.94
N THR A 325 -2.92 12.40 3.58
CA THR A 325 -2.52 13.04 2.31
C THR A 325 -2.19 14.50 2.60
N SER A 326 -1.50 15.15 1.68
CA SER A 326 -1.24 16.58 1.75
C SER A 326 -1.74 17.32 0.51
N TYR A 327 -1.74 18.65 0.59
CA TYR A 327 -1.73 19.52 -0.58
C TYR A 327 -1.05 20.85 -0.23
N ALA A 328 -0.59 21.55 -1.26
CA ALA A 328 -0.06 22.91 -1.14
C ALA A 328 -1.22 23.90 -1.30
N ASP A 329 -1.57 24.64 -0.25
CA ASP A 329 -2.60 25.67 -0.31
C ASP A 329 -1.98 27.01 -0.71
N THR A 330 -2.34 27.46 -1.91
CA THR A 330 -1.91 28.76 -2.47
C THR A 330 -3.07 29.76 -2.52
N LYS A 331 -4.20 29.48 -1.85
CA LYS A 331 -5.35 30.41 -1.80
C LYS A 331 -5.08 31.57 -0.85
N THR A 332 -4.28 31.33 0.19
CA THR A 332 -3.78 32.34 1.13
C THR A 332 -2.36 32.72 0.78
N ILE A 333 -1.98 33.95 1.12
CA ILE A 333 -0.62 34.46 0.91
C ILE A 333 -0.06 34.89 2.28
N PRO A 334 1.09 34.33 2.73
CA PRO A 334 1.85 33.27 2.06
C PRO A 334 1.06 31.95 1.99
N GLY A 335 1.35 31.14 0.97
CA GLY A 335 0.78 29.80 0.85
C GLY A 335 1.38 28.87 1.92
N HIS A 336 0.72 27.74 2.20
CA HIS A 336 1.17 26.81 3.25
C HIS A 336 0.87 25.37 2.90
N TYR A 337 1.51 24.44 3.62
CA TYR A 337 1.21 23.02 3.51
C TYR A 337 0.00 22.67 4.34
N VAL A 338 -0.90 21.87 3.78
CA VAL A 338 -2.01 21.26 4.51
C VAL A 338 -1.86 19.76 4.50
N ILE A 339 -1.99 19.14 5.66
CA ILE A 339 -1.92 17.69 5.85
C ILE A 339 -3.25 17.21 6.42
N TYR A 340 -3.93 16.33 5.69
CA TYR A 340 -5.13 15.67 6.18
C TYR A 340 -4.78 14.39 6.93
N TRP A 341 -5.30 14.23 8.14
CA TRP A 341 -5.12 13.04 8.97
C TRP A 341 -6.47 12.36 9.24
N GLU A 342 -6.57 11.07 8.93
CA GLU A 342 -7.63 10.23 9.49
C GLU A 342 -7.06 9.49 10.70
N LEU A 343 -7.69 9.68 11.85
CA LEU A 343 -7.21 9.14 13.12
C LEU A 343 -8.06 7.94 13.57
N LEU A 344 -7.42 6.96 14.19
CA LEU A 344 -8.09 5.91 14.94
C LEU A 344 -7.75 6.09 16.42
N THR A 345 -8.80 6.30 17.21
CA THR A 345 -8.75 6.42 18.66
C THR A 345 -9.37 5.17 19.27
N ASN A 346 -8.69 4.55 20.22
CA ASN A 346 -9.18 3.35 20.91
C ASN A 346 -10.11 3.67 22.11
N ASP A 347 -10.12 4.91 22.60
CA ASP A 347 -10.97 5.38 23.71
C ASP A 347 -11.82 6.59 23.30
N THR A 348 -13.13 6.56 23.58
CA THR A 348 -14.06 7.66 23.27
C THR A 348 -13.85 8.93 24.11
N SER A 349 -12.94 8.89 25.10
CA SER A 349 -12.58 9.97 26.01
C SER A 349 -11.17 10.54 25.75
N SER A 350 -10.62 10.41 24.55
CA SER A 350 -9.28 10.93 24.24
C SER A 350 -9.28 12.47 24.22
N GLY A 351 -8.57 13.09 25.17
CA GLY A 351 -8.32 14.53 25.25
C GLY A 351 -7.36 15.05 24.19
N LEU A 352 -7.56 14.65 22.93
CA LEU A 352 -6.79 15.15 21.80
C LEU A 352 -7.34 16.54 21.46
N ASP A 353 -6.67 17.56 21.96
CA ASP A 353 -7.09 18.95 21.83
C ASP A 353 -6.33 19.68 20.70
N HIS A 354 -6.73 20.93 20.49
CA HIS A 354 -6.10 21.82 19.53
C HIS A 354 -4.62 22.09 19.85
N GLU A 355 -4.19 22.00 21.10
CA GLU A 355 -2.80 22.25 21.48
C GLU A 355 -1.90 21.10 20.99
N VAL A 356 -2.30 19.85 21.24
CA VAL A 356 -1.56 18.66 20.81
C VAL A 356 -1.43 18.62 19.28
N LEU A 357 -2.52 18.90 18.54
CA LEU A 357 -2.45 18.96 17.08
C LEU A 357 -1.55 20.09 16.57
N GLY A 358 -1.53 21.24 17.26
CA GLY A 358 -0.60 22.31 16.97
C GLY A 358 0.86 21.86 17.14
N GLN A 359 1.15 21.14 18.23
CA GLN A 359 2.48 20.58 18.45
C GLN A 359 2.85 19.51 17.41
N CYS A 360 1.89 18.70 16.96
CA CYS A 360 2.09 17.80 15.82
C CYS A 360 2.45 18.58 14.55
N ALA A 361 1.74 19.66 14.23
CA ALA A 361 2.03 20.49 13.05
C ALA A 361 3.44 21.08 13.12
N LEU A 362 3.85 21.58 14.30
CA LEU A 362 5.21 22.06 14.53
C LEU A 362 6.25 20.94 14.38
N ALA A 363 5.99 19.75 14.93
CA ALA A 363 6.89 18.61 14.82
C ALA A 363 7.10 18.18 13.35
N ILE A 364 6.06 18.31 12.51
CA ILE A 364 6.20 18.12 11.06
C ILE A 364 7.11 19.20 10.48
N GLU A 365 6.85 20.49 10.73
CA GLU A 365 7.70 21.58 10.22
C GLU A 365 9.17 21.42 10.64
N GLN A 366 9.45 20.96 11.86
CA GLN A 366 10.80 20.71 12.37
C GLN A 366 11.54 19.58 11.64
N ALA A 367 10.80 18.58 11.17
CA ALA A 367 11.35 17.42 10.47
C ALA A 367 11.54 17.65 8.96
N LEU A 368 10.98 18.74 8.40
CA LEU A 368 11.18 19.10 7.00
C LEU A 368 12.58 19.69 6.76
N ASN A 369 12.99 19.72 5.48
CA ASN A 369 14.34 20.12 5.11
C ASN A 369 14.69 21.58 5.46
N SER A 370 15.98 21.88 5.44
CA SER A 370 16.51 23.20 5.83
C SER A 370 15.95 24.33 4.98
N VAL A 371 15.63 24.10 3.70
CA VAL A 371 15.04 25.11 2.80
C VAL A 371 13.63 25.46 3.24
N TYR A 372 12.77 24.48 3.51
CA TYR A 372 11.44 24.74 4.06
C TYR A 372 11.52 25.53 5.38
N ARG A 373 12.39 25.10 6.31
CA ARG A 373 12.55 25.75 7.62
C ARG A 373 13.12 27.16 7.52
N GLN A 374 14.09 27.39 6.63
CA GLN A 374 14.63 28.71 6.31
C GLN A 374 13.53 29.64 5.82
N ILE A 375 12.80 29.20 4.82
CA ILE A 375 11.75 29.99 4.21
C ILE A 375 10.64 30.28 5.23
N ARG A 376 10.31 29.32 6.10
CA ARG A 376 9.30 29.49 7.13
C ARG A 376 9.73 30.45 8.26
N ALA A 377 10.99 30.40 8.69
CA ALA A 377 11.50 31.11 9.87
C ALA A 377 12.12 32.49 9.55
N ASP A 378 12.79 32.63 8.40
CA ASP A 378 13.56 33.81 8.00
C ASP A 378 12.86 34.59 6.88
N ASP A 379 12.65 33.97 5.71
CA ASP A 379 12.07 34.61 4.52
C ASP A 379 10.57 34.95 4.69
N ARG A 380 9.86 34.09 5.43
CA ARG A 380 8.41 34.13 5.69
C ARG A 380 7.53 34.05 4.43
N SER A 381 8.04 33.48 3.35
CA SER A 381 7.25 33.24 2.12
C SER A 381 6.42 31.94 2.16
N ILE A 382 6.55 31.14 3.22
CA ILE A 382 5.68 30.00 3.54
C ILE A 382 4.92 30.27 4.85
N GLY A 383 3.61 30.05 4.85
CA GLY A 383 2.73 30.14 6.03
C GLY A 383 2.83 28.92 6.94
N ALA A 384 2.22 29.02 8.13
CA ALA A 384 2.21 27.92 9.11
C ALA A 384 1.57 26.65 8.53
N LEU A 385 2.23 25.50 8.70
CA LEU A 385 1.66 24.21 8.33
C LEU A 385 0.34 23.96 9.06
N GLU A 386 -0.65 23.43 8.34
CA GLU A 386 -1.98 23.12 8.84
C GLU A 386 -2.22 21.61 8.85
N ILE A 387 -2.68 21.07 9.97
CA ILE A 387 -3.23 19.71 10.05
C ILE A 387 -4.76 19.80 10.05
N ARG A 388 -5.41 19.05 9.15
CA ARG A 388 -6.86 18.89 9.09
C ARG A 388 -7.24 17.44 9.42
N VAL A 389 -7.84 17.22 10.58
CA VAL A 389 -8.36 15.91 10.97
C VAL A 389 -9.67 15.67 10.23
N VAL A 390 -9.81 14.51 9.60
CA VAL A 390 -11.01 14.10 8.85
C VAL A 390 -11.78 12.97 9.57
N LYS A 391 -13.07 12.83 9.24
CA LYS A 391 -13.93 11.75 9.76
C LYS A 391 -13.36 10.38 9.43
N LYS A 392 -13.60 9.39 10.29
CA LYS A 392 -13.34 7.97 10.00
C LYS A 392 -14.06 7.54 8.71
N GLY A 393 -13.35 6.81 7.85
CA GLY A 393 -13.83 6.38 6.53
C GLY A 393 -13.70 7.44 5.43
N THR A 394 -13.00 8.55 5.67
CA THR A 394 -12.81 9.58 4.62
C THR A 394 -11.88 9.08 3.53
N PHE A 395 -10.77 8.41 3.90
CA PHE A 395 -9.87 7.84 2.90
C PHE A 395 -10.50 6.64 2.17
N GLU A 396 -11.44 5.93 2.79
CA GLU A 396 -12.29 4.93 2.10
C GLU A 396 -13.13 5.61 1.00
N LYS A 397 -13.81 6.72 1.32
CA LYS A 397 -14.56 7.50 0.30
C LYS A 397 -13.68 8.09 -0.78
N LEU A 398 -12.47 8.55 -0.43
CA LEU A 398 -11.50 9.07 -1.40
C LEU A 398 -11.07 7.98 -2.37
N MET A 399 -10.83 6.79 -1.84
CA MET A 399 -10.53 5.62 -2.63
C MET A 399 -11.71 5.26 -3.55
N ASP A 400 -12.94 5.19 -3.03
CA ASP A 400 -14.15 4.92 -3.82
C ASP A 400 -14.33 5.93 -4.96
N TYR A 401 -14.06 7.21 -4.69
CA TYR A 401 -14.07 8.26 -5.71
C TYR A 401 -13.00 8.04 -6.79
N ALA A 402 -11.78 7.67 -6.40
CA ALA A 402 -10.72 7.37 -7.36
C ALA A 402 -11.09 6.15 -8.21
N ILE A 403 -11.67 5.13 -7.59
CA ILE A 403 -12.15 3.91 -8.27
C ILE A 403 -13.24 4.25 -9.28
N SER A 404 -14.21 5.08 -8.92
CA SER A 404 -15.27 5.51 -9.83
C SER A 404 -14.75 6.32 -11.02
N ARG A 405 -13.53 6.85 -10.92
CA ARG A 405 -12.79 7.56 -11.99
C ARG A 405 -11.82 6.66 -12.77
N GLY A 406 -11.83 5.36 -12.52
CA GLY A 406 -11.02 4.38 -13.23
C GLY A 406 -9.70 4.00 -12.54
N ALA A 407 -9.47 4.48 -11.31
CA ALA A 407 -8.28 4.10 -10.56
C ALA A 407 -8.29 2.62 -10.17
N SER A 408 -7.09 2.07 -10.06
CA SER A 408 -6.88 0.67 -9.78
C SER A 408 -6.99 0.38 -8.28
N ILE A 409 -8.09 -0.20 -7.80
CA ILE A 409 -8.30 -0.73 -6.42
C ILE A 409 -7.07 -1.38 -5.78
N ASP A 410 -6.37 -2.25 -6.50
CA ASP A 410 -5.30 -3.11 -5.98
C ASP A 410 -3.99 -2.37 -5.92
N GLN A 411 -3.79 -1.46 -6.87
CA GLN A 411 -2.63 -0.59 -6.93
C GLN A 411 -2.92 0.75 -6.27
N TYR A 412 -4.12 0.92 -5.70
CA TYR A 412 -4.52 2.18 -5.11
C TYR A 412 -3.71 2.35 -3.83
N LYS A 413 -2.94 3.42 -3.85
CA LYS A 413 -2.29 3.99 -2.70
C LYS A 413 -2.94 5.34 -2.51
N VAL A 414 -3.27 5.69 -1.27
CA VAL A 414 -3.67 7.07 -0.98
C VAL A 414 -2.55 7.98 -1.50
N PRO A 415 -2.85 8.88 -2.44
CA PRO A 415 -1.84 9.77 -2.99
C PRO A 415 -1.30 10.62 -1.84
N ARG A 416 0.02 10.71 -1.70
CA ARG A 416 0.60 11.47 -0.59
C ARG A 416 0.42 12.97 -0.77
N CYS A 417 0.19 13.45 -1.99
CA CYS A 417 -0.27 14.80 -2.30
C CYS A 417 -1.42 14.77 -3.31
N VAL A 418 -2.39 15.65 -3.11
CA VAL A 418 -3.54 15.84 -4.00
C VAL A 418 -3.58 17.27 -4.53
N ASN A 419 -3.81 17.44 -5.82
CA ASN A 419 -3.98 18.76 -6.45
C ASN A 419 -5.30 18.87 -7.25
N VAL A 420 -6.10 17.81 -7.28
CA VAL A 420 -7.33 17.77 -8.06
C VAL A 420 -8.48 18.33 -7.20
N MET A 421 -9.06 19.45 -7.64
CA MET A 421 -10.06 20.21 -6.88
C MET A 421 -11.24 19.39 -6.31
N PRO A 422 -11.84 18.40 -7.04
CA PRO A 422 -12.89 17.57 -6.46
C PRO A 422 -12.44 16.70 -5.28
N ILE A 423 -11.18 16.26 -5.29
CA ILE A 423 -10.59 15.46 -4.20
C ILE A 423 -10.38 16.34 -2.97
N VAL A 424 -9.82 17.54 -3.16
CA VAL A 424 -9.64 18.52 -2.06
C VAL A 424 -10.99 18.88 -1.45
N LYS A 425 -12.03 19.11 -2.27
CA LYS A 425 -13.40 19.36 -1.78
C LYS A 425 -13.98 18.18 -0.99
N LEU A 426 -13.76 16.95 -1.44
CA LEU A 426 -14.19 15.76 -0.70
C LEU A 426 -13.51 15.71 0.68
N LEU A 427 -12.20 15.93 0.73
CA LEU A 427 -11.43 15.95 1.99
C LEU A 427 -11.92 17.08 2.91
N ASP A 428 -12.03 18.31 2.40
CA ASP A 428 -12.51 19.49 3.12
C ASP A 428 -13.90 19.28 3.72
N SER A 429 -14.81 18.66 2.96
CA SER A 429 -16.18 18.36 3.45
C SER A 429 -16.24 17.36 4.62
N ASN A 430 -15.16 16.61 4.86
CA ASN A 430 -15.06 15.65 5.95
C ASN A 430 -14.15 16.12 7.10
N VAL A 431 -13.65 17.35 7.08
CA VAL A 431 -12.83 17.90 8.17
C VAL A 431 -13.67 18.06 9.43
N VAL A 432 -13.14 17.60 10.56
CA VAL A 432 -13.75 17.72 11.90
C VAL A 432 -12.96 18.67 12.80
N MET A 433 -11.67 18.84 12.54
CA MET A 433 -10.79 19.72 13.30
C MET A 433 -9.67 20.20 12.38
N ALA A 434 -9.25 21.45 12.53
CA ALA A 434 -8.12 22.02 11.80
C ALA A 434 -7.25 22.81 12.77
N GLN A 435 -5.94 22.68 12.62
CA GLN A 435 -4.99 23.34 13.51
C GLN A 435 -3.70 23.71 12.78
N PHE A 436 -3.25 24.95 12.98
CA PHE A 436 -1.98 25.43 12.47
C PHE A 436 -0.85 25.19 13.48
N SER A 437 0.37 25.08 12.96
CA SER A 437 1.59 25.13 13.77
C SER A 437 1.62 26.41 14.63
N PRO A 438 1.81 26.30 15.96
CA PRO A 438 1.71 27.44 16.88
C PRO A 438 2.95 28.34 16.86
N SER A 439 4.06 27.88 16.29
CA SER A 439 5.33 28.62 16.24
C SER A 439 6.13 28.27 14.99
N MET A 440 7.27 28.91 14.78
CA MET A 440 8.13 28.62 13.64
C MET A 440 9.08 27.44 13.95
N PRO A 441 9.43 26.63 12.94
CA PRO A 441 10.45 25.61 13.12
C PRO A 441 11.81 26.25 13.40
N HIS A 442 12.70 25.50 14.04
CA HIS A 442 14.05 25.98 14.30
C HIS A 442 14.86 25.96 13.02
N TRP A 443 15.50 27.08 12.71
CA TRP A 443 16.44 27.22 11.61
C TRP A 443 17.61 28.12 12.02
N SER A 444 18.80 27.74 11.58
CA SER A 444 20.04 28.51 11.73
C SER A 444 20.82 28.46 10.41
N PRO A 445 21.48 29.57 10.00
CA PRO A 445 22.29 29.63 8.77
C PRO A 445 23.44 28.63 8.69
#